data_AF-A0A2M8CPT6-F1
#
_entry.id   AF-A0A2M8CPT6-F1
#
_cell.length_a   1.000
_cell.length_b   1.000
_cell.length_c   1.000
_cell.angle_alpha   90.00
_cell.angle_beta   90.00
_cell.angle_gamma   90.00
#
_symmetry.space_group_name_H-M   'P 1'
#
loop_
_entity.id
_entity.type
_entity.pdbx_description
1 polymer ?
#
loop_
_entity_poly.entity_id
_entity_poly.type
_entity_poly.pdbx_seq_one_letter_code
_entity_poly.pdbx_strand_id
1 'polypeptide(L)'
;MPTTILVPMLNANEPEARLVAIHAIQGQAVKLGDLLFTIETTKAASDVESPGEGFFRPLAVEGATLTVGETLAYLTDTPDEALPASDAAAPVPASAATPSEMRITRPARALAESLGVDLARLPTDRLITEAVVRQFSTSQTPISQFPTPQPAILLYGAGGHAKTVLEMMRAIGAFPVAGILDDNPALWGTVVLGAPVLGGREKLPEFLAQGIFLAANGVGGIINIEVRVRLFELLTASGFAFPALIHPRATIEASAQIGAGTQVFAHAYVGSSAVLREKCMVNTGAVVSHDCEIGAYTHIAPGCLLAGQVRVGQKALIGMGVTTAIGISIGDGARVGNGAVLLADVPARAIVAAGKVWAISKSEL
;
A
#
# COMPACT_ATOMS: atom_id res chain seq x y z
N MET A 1 -36.72 -29.94 26.38
CA MET A 1 -36.06 -30.18 25.08
C MET A 1 -35.38 -28.88 24.71
N PRO A 2 -34.08 -28.89 24.40
CA PRO A 2 -33.33 -27.68 24.19
C PRO A 2 -33.90 -26.88 23.01
N THR A 3 -34.01 -25.57 23.17
CA THR A 3 -34.49 -24.67 22.12
C THR A 3 -33.35 -24.36 21.16
N THR A 4 -33.53 -24.64 19.87
CA THR A 4 -32.51 -24.41 18.84
C THR A 4 -32.53 -22.96 18.36
N ILE A 5 -31.36 -22.32 18.35
CA ILE A 5 -31.16 -20.99 17.75
C ILE A 5 -30.51 -21.20 16.38
N LEU A 6 -31.17 -20.73 15.32
CA LEU A 6 -30.73 -20.90 13.95
C LEU A 6 -30.19 -19.59 13.36
N VAL A 7 -29.34 -19.69 12.34
CA VAL A 7 -28.94 -18.54 11.53
C VAL A 7 -30.19 -17.99 10.82
N PRO A 8 -30.60 -16.73 11.09
CA PRO A 8 -31.78 -16.15 10.48
C PRO A 8 -31.53 -15.80 9.01
N MET A 9 -32.61 -15.78 8.23
CA MET A 9 -32.58 -15.34 6.84
C MET A 9 -32.57 -13.81 6.79
N LEU A 10 -31.40 -13.21 6.59
CA LEU A 10 -31.24 -11.75 6.55
C LEU A 10 -31.56 -11.12 5.19
N ASN A 11 -31.33 -11.86 4.09
CA ASN A 11 -31.65 -11.43 2.74
C ASN A 11 -32.06 -12.63 1.87
N ALA A 12 -33.07 -12.45 1.04
CA ALA A 12 -33.59 -13.51 0.18
C ALA A 12 -32.58 -14.09 -0.83
N ASN A 13 -31.52 -13.33 -1.12
CA ASN A 13 -30.51 -13.70 -2.12
C ASN A 13 -29.13 -14.00 -1.52
N GLU A 14 -28.97 -14.04 -0.19
CA GLU A 14 -27.69 -14.30 0.48
C GLU A 14 -27.86 -15.44 1.51
N PRO A 15 -27.46 -16.68 1.14
CA PRO A 15 -27.63 -17.84 2.02
C PRO A 15 -26.52 -17.98 3.07
N GLU A 16 -25.52 -17.10 3.08
CA GLU A 16 -24.35 -17.17 3.96
C GLU A 16 -24.20 -15.89 4.79
N ALA A 17 -23.82 -16.03 6.05
CA ALA A 17 -23.52 -14.93 6.97
C ALA A 17 -22.26 -15.23 7.79
N ARG A 18 -21.47 -14.21 8.10
CA ARG A 18 -20.28 -14.34 8.96
C ARG A 18 -20.64 -14.05 10.40
N LEU A 19 -20.27 -14.93 11.33
CA LEU A 19 -20.39 -14.67 12.76
C LEU A 19 -19.31 -13.69 13.21
N VAL A 20 -19.70 -12.49 13.64
CA VAL A 20 -18.76 -11.43 14.03
C VAL A 20 -18.43 -11.49 15.51
N ALA A 21 -19.45 -11.73 16.34
CA ALA A 21 -19.30 -11.74 17.79
C ALA A 21 -20.32 -12.67 18.48
N ILE A 22 -19.90 -13.27 19.59
CA ILE A 22 -20.75 -13.99 20.55
C ILE A 22 -20.80 -13.17 21.84
N HIS A 23 -21.98 -12.74 22.25
CA HIS A 23 -22.16 -11.79 23.36
C HIS A 23 -22.50 -12.47 24.69
N ALA A 24 -22.84 -13.75 24.67
CA ALA A 24 -23.14 -14.55 25.86
C ALA A 24 -22.09 -15.65 26.09
N ILE A 25 -21.81 -15.95 27.36
CA ILE A 25 -20.83 -16.96 27.75
C ILE A 25 -21.51 -18.34 27.81
N GLN A 26 -20.80 -19.40 27.42
CA GLN A 26 -21.32 -20.76 27.56
C GLN A 26 -21.76 -21.06 29.00
N GLY A 27 -22.97 -21.58 29.16
CA GLY A 27 -23.57 -21.89 30.46
C GLY A 27 -24.17 -20.68 31.18
N GLN A 28 -24.16 -19.49 30.58
CA GLN A 28 -24.81 -18.31 31.14
C GLN A 28 -26.33 -18.42 31.02
N ALA A 29 -27.06 -18.04 32.08
CA ALA A 29 -28.50 -17.88 32.01
C ALA A 29 -28.85 -16.62 31.22
N VAL A 30 -29.69 -16.77 30.20
CA VAL A 30 -30.17 -15.69 29.32
C VAL A 30 -31.69 -15.62 29.37
N LYS A 31 -32.25 -14.44 29.12
CA LYS A 31 -33.69 -14.17 29.05
C LYS A 31 -34.13 -13.91 27.62
N LEU A 32 -35.44 -13.97 27.38
CA LEU A 32 -36.04 -13.58 26.09
C LEU A 32 -35.61 -12.15 25.72
N GLY A 33 -35.06 -11.98 24.52
CA GLY A 33 -34.59 -10.68 24.01
C GLY A 33 -33.13 -10.34 24.35
N ASP A 34 -32.43 -11.17 25.13
CA ASP A 34 -31.00 -10.93 25.39
C ASP A 34 -30.18 -11.13 24.10
N LEU A 35 -29.24 -10.22 23.83
CA LEU A 35 -28.37 -10.30 22.65
C LEU A 35 -27.39 -11.48 22.78
N LEU A 36 -27.39 -12.39 21.81
CA LEU A 36 -26.55 -13.59 21.82
C LEU A 36 -25.42 -13.53 20.77
N PHE A 37 -25.73 -13.05 19.57
CA PHE A 37 -24.79 -13.01 18.46
C PHE A 37 -24.92 -11.74 17.62
N THR A 38 -23.82 -11.31 17.01
CA THR A 38 -23.86 -10.37 15.88
C THR A 38 -23.33 -11.10 14.64
N ILE A 39 -24.13 -11.10 13.59
CA ILE A 39 -23.80 -11.71 12.30
C ILE A 39 -23.75 -10.63 11.21
N GLU A 40 -22.86 -10.80 10.25
CA GLU A 40 -22.63 -9.85 9.16
C GLU A 40 -22.80 -10.52 7.81
N THR A 41 -23.55 -9.86 6.94
CA THR A 41 -23.64 -10.17 5.52
C THR A 41 -22.87 -9.13 4.73
N THR A 42 -22.77 -9.28 3.42
CA THR A 42 -22.09 -8.30 2.56
C THR A 42 -22.72 -6.91 2.57
N LYS A 43 -23.95 -6.78 3.07
CA LYS A 43 -24.75 -5.53 3.01
C LYS A 43 -25.12 -4.97 4.38
N ALA A 44 -25.24 -5.81 5.40
CA ALA A 44 -25.65 -5.37 6.74
C ALA A 44 -25.15 -6.32 7.83
N ALA A 45 -24.91 -5.75 9.01
CA ALA A 45 -24.82 -6.50 10.26
C ALA A 45 -26.21 -6.62 10.89
N SER A 46 -26.48 -7.72 11.58
CA SER A 46 -27.72 -7.97 12.28
C SER A 46 -27.47 -8.75 13.55
N ASP A 47 -28.27 -8.43 14.55
CA ASP A 47 -28.19 -9.01 15.89
C ASP A 47 -29.17 -10.17 16.03
N VAL A 48 -28.73 -11.24 16.68
CA VAL A 48 -29.54 -12.43 17.00
C VAL A 48 -29.79 -12.43 18.50
N GLU A 49 -31.05 -12.21 18.86
CA GLU A 49 -31.53 -12.20 20.24
C GLU A 49 -32.02 -13.59 20.67
N SER A 50 -32.02 -13.82 21.98
CA SER A 50 -32.50 -15.05 22.58
C SER A 50 -34.02 -15.20 22.39
N PRO A 51 -34.51 -16.31 21.81
CA PRO A 51 -35.93 -16.55 21.61
C PRO A 51 -36.67 -17.00 22.88
N GLY A 52 -35.98 -17.13 24.02
CA GLY A 52 -36.56 -17.58 25.28
C GLY A 52 -35.60 -17.48 26.47
N GLU A 53 -36.01 -17.98 27.62
CA GLU A 53 -35.15 -18.09 28.81
C GLU A 53 -34.48 -19.47 28.86
N GLY A 54 -33.21 -19.52 29.29
CA GLY A 54 -32.48 -20.78 29.43
C GLY A 54 -30.97 -20.59 29.58
N PHE A 55 -30.22 -21.68 29.56
CA PHE A 55 -28.76 -21.66 29.62
C PHE A 55 -28.16 -21.76 28.22
N PHE A 56 -27.35 -20.75 27.86
CA PHE A 56 -26.80 -20.58 26.53
C PHE A 56 -25.66 -21.57 26.24
N ARG A 57 -25.77 -22.32 25.14
CA ARG A 57 -24.79 -23.31 24.70
C ARG A 57 -24.41 -23.05 23.23
N PRO A 58 -23.38 -22.24 22.95
CA PRO A 58 -22.96 -21.95 21.59
C PRO A 58 -22.33 -23.18 20.95
N LEU A 59 -22.60 -23.37 19.65
CA LEU A 59 -21.95 -24.37 18.80
C LEU A 59 -21.02 -23.73 17.76
N ALA A 60 -21.32 -22.50 17.36
CA ALA A 60 -20.51 -21.74 16.40
C ALA A 60 -19.34 -21.02 17.08
N VAL A 61 -18.30 -20.72 16.31
CA VAL A 61 -17.11 -19.95 16.73
C VAL A 61 -17.06 -18.62 16.00
N GLU A 62 -16.59 -17.56 16.67
CA GLU A 62 -16.40 -16.24 16.06
C GLU A 62 -15.52 -16.33 14.81
N GLY A 63 -15.89 -15.59 13.77
CA GLY A 63 -15.25 -15.60 12.46
C GLY A 63 -15.72 -16.70 11.51
N ALA A 64 -16.53 -17.66 11.96
CA ALA A 64 -17.09 -18.70 11.10
C ALA A 64 -18.05 -18.10 10.05
N THR A 65 -18.02 -18.68 8.83
CA THR A 65 -19.05 -18.43 7.82
C THR A 65 -20.12 -19.51 7.97
N LEU A 66 -21.36 -19.09 8.13
CA LEU A 66 -22.50 -19.94 8.49
C LEU A 66 -23.58 -19.85 7.41
N THR A 67 -24.31 -20.94 7.21
CA THR A 67 -25.42 -20.97 6.24
C THR A 67 -26.75 -20.68 6.94
N VAL A 68 -27.67 -19.98 6.26
CA VAL A 68 -29.04 -19.74 6.76
C VAL A 68 -29.70 -21.07 7.14
N GLY A 69 -30.27 -21.14 8.34
CA GLY A 69 -30.87 -22.36 8.90
C GLY A 69 -29.90 -23.29 9.63
N GLU A 70 -28.59 -23.01 9.63
CA GLU A 70 -27.61 -23.72 10.45
C GLU A 70 -27.82 -23.40 11.94
N THR A 71 -27.49 -24.33 12.84
CA THR A 71 -27.66 -24.14 14.29
C THR A 71 -26.50 -23.37 14.89
N LEU A 72 -26.79 -22.19 15.46
CA LEU A 72 -25.84 -21.34 16.17
C LEU A 72 -25.59 -21.82 17.61
N ALA A 73 -26.67 -22.16 18.31
CA ALA A 73 -26.66 -22.50 19.73
C ALA A 73 -27.91 -23.28 20.13
N TYR A 74 -27.86 -23.82 21.34
CA TYR A 74 -29.03 -24.29 22.07
C TYR A 74 -29.26 -23.47 23.34
N LEU A 75 -30.52 -23.30 23.72
CA LEU A 75 -30.91 -22.94 25.08
C LEU A 75 -31.35 -24.22 25.80
N THR A 76 -30.74 -24.49 26.93
CA THR A 76 -30.96 -25.70 27.75
C THR A 76 -31.63 -25.34 29.06
N ASP A 77 -32.31 -26.29 29.70
CA ASP A 77 -32.99 -26.07 30.99
C ASP A 77 -31.99 -26.06 32.15
N THR A 78 -30.83 -26.72 31.97
CA THR A 78 -29.70 -26.71 32.92
C THR A 78 -28.38 -26.51 32.19
N PRO A 79 -27.35 -25.88 32.82
CA PRO A 79 -26.08 -25.57 32.16
C PRO A 79 -25.38 -26.77 31.52
N ASP A 80 -25.53 -27.95 32.12
CA ASP A 80 -24.81 -29.18 31.77
C ASP A 80 -25.69 -30.20 31.02
N GLU A 81 -26.88 -29.80 30.55
CA GLU A 81 -27.75 -30.69 29.78
C GLU A 81 -27.03 -31.17 28.50
N ALA A 82 -27.20 -32.46 28.19
CA ALA A 82 -26.63 -33.07 26.99
C ALA A 82 -27.37 -32.54 25.75
N LEU A 83 -26.60 -32.02 24.79
CA LEU A 83 -27.16 -31.46 23.56
C LEU A 83 -27.61 -32.58 22.59
N PRO A 84 -28.63 -32.34 21.75
CA PRO A 84 -29.06 -33.30 20.74
C PRO A 84 -27.89 -33.59 19.79
N ALA A 85 -27.70 -34.86 19.42
CA ALA A 85 -26.77 -35.22 18.37
C ALA A 85 -27.21 -34.52 17.08
N SER A 86 -26.38 -33.61 16.58
CA SER A 86 -26.66 -32.92 15.32
C SER A 86 -26.72 -33.96 14.20
N ASP A 87 -27.81 -33.99 13.41
CA ASP A 87 -27.83 -34.57 12.06
C ASP A 87 -26.99 -33.69 11.13
N ALA A 88 -25.74 -33.45 11.54
CA ALA A 88 -24.72 -32.87 10.71
C ALA A 88 -24.47 -33.87 9.59
N ALA A 89 -24.77 -33.46 8.35
CA ALA A 89 -24.14 -34.03 7.18
C ALA A 89 -22.64 -34.20 7.49
N ALA A 90 -22.16 -35.44 7.33
CA ALA A 90 -20.91 -35.95 7.87
C ALA A 90 -19.74 -34.94 7.81
N PRO A 91 -18.85 -34.94 8.82
CA PRO A 91 -17.61 -34.19 8.73
C PRO A 91 -16.84 -34.71 7.52
N VAL A 92 -16.70 -33.86 6.49
CA VAL A 92 -15.73 -34.12 5.42
C VAL A 92 -14.37 -34.14 6.12
N PRO A 93 -13.56 -35.19 5.97
CA PRO A 93 -12.28 -35.28 6.66
C PRO A 93 -11.42 -34.08 6.30
N ALA A 94 -10.54 -33.69 7.22
CA ALA A 94 -9.36 -32.92 6.89
C ALA A 94 -8.56 -33.67 5.82
N SER A 95 -8.86 -33.41 4.55
CA SER A 95 -7.99 -33.76 3.45
C SER A 95 -6.78 -32.86 3.55
N ALA A 96 -5.61 -33.48 3.67
CA ALA A 96 -4.37 -32.87 3.25
C ALA A 96 -4.60 -32.07 1.96
N ALA A 97 -4.03 -30.87 1.90
CA ALA A 97 -4.03 -30.02 0.73
C ALA A 97 -3.68 -30.84 -0.52
N THR A 98 -4.68 -31.08 -1.36
CA THR A 98 -4.52 -31.49 -2.75
C THR A 98 -5.02 -30.30 -3.56
N PRO A 99 -4.33 -29.87 -4.64
CA PRO A 99 -4.62 -28.60 -5.29
C PRO A 99 -6.08 -28.53 -5.74
N SER A 100 -6.81 -27.52 -5.26
CA SER A 100 -8.20 -27.26 -5.62
C SER A 100 -8.32 -27.08 -7.13
N GLU A 101 -9.09 -27.94 -7.80
CA GLU A 101 -9.48 -27.70 -9.19
C GLU A 101 -10.32 -26.43 -9.29
N MET A 102 -9.93 -25.57 -10.22
CA MET A 102 -10.50 -24.25 -10.44
C MET A 102 -11.94 -24.31 -10.94
N ARG A 103 -12.86 -23.67 -10.20
CA ARG A 103 -14.28 -23.60 -10.55
C ARG A 103 -14.51 -22.50 -11.58
N ILE A 104 -14.38 -22.82 -12.87
CA ILE A 104 -14.56 -21.90 -13.99
C ILE A 104 -15.71 -22.31 -14.91
N THR A 105 -16.55 -21.37 -15.31
CA THR A 105 -17.63 -21.61 -16.29
C THR A 105 -17.07 -21.80 -17.70
N ARG A 106 -17.70 -22.63 -18.55
CA ARG A 106 -17.25 -22.84 -19.95
C ARG A 106 -17.07 -21.53 -20.74
N PRO A 107 -18.00 -20.55 -20.68
CA PRO A 107 -17.82 -19.29 -21.39
C PRO A 107 -16.66 -18.44 -20.84
N ALA A 108 -16.46 -18.44 -19.51
CA ALA A 108 -15.33 -17.76 -18.89
C ALA A 108 -13.98 -18.37 -19.28
N ARG A 109 -13.91 -19.70 -19.41
CA ARG A 109 -12.69 -20.40 -19.85
C ARG A 109 -12.32 -20.03 -21.28
N ALA A 110 -13.30 -20.06 -22.19
CA ALA A 110 -13.10 -19.65 -23.58
C ALA A 110 -12.69 -18.16 -23.69
N LEU A 111 -13.29 -17.29 -22.87
CA LEU A 111 -12.93 -15.88 -22.83
C LEU A 111 -11.50 -15.68 -22.29
N ALA A 112 -11.11 -16.41 -21.24
CA ALA A 112 -9.77 -16.34 -20.67
C ALA A 112 -8.71 -16.79 -21.67
N GLU A 113 -8.96 -17.88 -22.41
CA GLU A 113 -8.10 -18.34 -23.50
C GLU A 113 -7.98 -17.28 -24.62
N SER A 114 -9.10 -16.67 -25.03
CA SER A 114 -9.10 -15.63 -26.07
C SER A 114 -8.36 -14.34 -25.67
N LEU A 115 -8.31 -14.03 -24.37
CA LEU A 115 -7.67 -12.84 -23.82
C LEU A 115 -6.25 -13.11 -23.28
N GLY A 116 -5.76 -14.36 -23.37
CA GLY A 116 -4.45 -14.74 -22.83
C GLY A 116 -4.34 -14.64 -21.30
N VAL A 117 -5.46 -14.73 -20.57
CA VAL A 117 -5.49 -14.67 -19.11
C VAL A 117 -5.00 -15.99 -18.54
N ASP A 118 -3.91 -15.96 -17.77
CA ASP A 118 -3.42 -17.12 -17.03
C ASP A 118 -4.46 -17.58 -16.01
N LEU A 119 -5.06 -18.74 -16.28
CA LEU A 119 -6.08 -19.35 -15.43
C LEU A 119 -5.57 -19.48 -14.00
N ALA A 120 -4.30 -19.86 -13.78
CA ALA A 120 -3.74 -20.10 -12.45
C ALA A 120 -3.74 -18.85 -11.54
N ARG A 121 -3.91 -17.66 -12.12
CA ARG A 121 -3.96 -16.39 -11.40
C ARG A 121 -5.38 -15.95 -11.05
N LEU A 122 -6.39 -16.63 -11.59
CA LEU A 122 -7.78 -16.33 -11.29
C LEU A 122 -8.11 -16.78 -9.86
N PRO A 123 -8.98 -16.04 -9.16
CA PRO A 123 -9.38 -16.36 -7.80
C PRO A 123 -9.97 -17.78 -7.73
N THR A 124 -9.41 -18.63 -6.87
CA THR A 124 -9.83 -20.02 -6.66
C THR A 124 -10.86 -20.18 -5.54
N ASP A 125 -11.12 -19.10 -4.80
CA ASP A 125 -12.09 -19.01 -3.70
C ASP A 125 -13.55 -18.88 -4.19
N ARG A 126 -13.78 -18.65 -5.49
CA ARG A 126 -15.10 -18.35 -6.06
C ARG A 126 -15.30 -18.92 -7.46
N LEU A 127 -16.54 -18.92 -7.93
CA LEU A 127 -16.87 -19.30 -9.31
C LEU A 127 -16.39 -18.22 -10.29
N ILE A 128 -15.59 -18.60 -11.27
CA ILE A 128 -15.07 -17.71 -12.31
C ILE A 128 -16.07 -17.62 -13.47
N THR A 129 -16.66 -16.43 -13.64
CA THR A 129 -17.58 -16.06 -14.73
C THR A 129 -16.90 -15.13 -15.74
N GLU A 130 -17.51 -14.89 -16.90
CA GLU A 130 -16.96 -13.97 -17.90
C GLU A 130 -16.71 -12.56 -17.36
N ALA A 131 -17.57 -12.08 -16.46
CA ALA A 131 -17.41 -10.79 -15.80
C ALA A 131 -16.11 -10.73 -14.99
N VAL A 132 -15.79 -11.80 -14.25
CA VAL A 132 -14.55 -11.94 -13.48
C VAL A 132 -13.34 -11.94 -14.42
N VAL A 133 -13.40 -12.67 -15.54
CA VAL A 133 -12.31 -12.71 -16.53
C VAL A 133 -12.08 -11.35 -17.20
N ARG A 134 -13.15 -10.63 -17.56
CA ARG A 134 -13.03 -9.27 -18.13
C ARG A 134 -12.39 -8.31 -17.14
N GLN A 135 -12.87 -8.31 -15.89
CA GLN A 135 -12.31 -7.50 -14.82
C GLN A 135 -10.82 -7.83 -14.58
N PHE A 136 -10.47 -9.11 -14.58
CA PHE A 136 -9.09 -9.56 -14.42
C PHE A 136 -8.19 -9.15 -15.60
N SER A 137 -8.70 -9.21 -16.83
CA SER A 137 -7.97 -8.78 -18.03
C SER A 137 -7.71 -7.27 -18.07
N THR A 138 -8.66 -6.45 -17.59
CA THR A 138 -8.50 -4.99 -17.54
C THR A 138 -7.58 -4.50 -16.42
N SER A 139 -7.37 -5.32 -15.39
CA SER A 139 -6.44 -5.02 -14.27
C SER A 139 -5.01 -5.51 -14.52
N GLN A 140 -4.75 -6.21 -15.63
CA GLN A 140 -3.41 -6.56 -16.07
C GLN A 140 -2.87 -5.51 -17.03
N THR A 141 -2.41 -4.37 -16.49
CA THR A 141 -1.29 -3.69 -17.14
C THR A 141 -0.08 -4.64 -16.98
N PRO A 142 0.57 -5.09 -18.06
CA PRO A 142 1.59 -6.12 -17.94
C PRO A 142 2.82 -5.57 -17.22
N ILE A 143 2.98 -5.92 -15.95
CA ILE A 143 4.30 -5.97 -15.31
C ILE A 143 4.97 -7.19 -15.93
N SER A 144 5.80 -6.91 -16.93
CA SER A 144 6.70 -7.84 -17.63
C SER A 144 7.25 -8.93 -16.71
N GLN A 145 6.88 -10.18 -16.98
CA GLN A 145 7.57 -11.35 -16.47
C GLN A 145 8.68 -11.73 -17.44
N PHE A 146 9.91 -11.36 -17.07
CA PHE A 146 11.08 -12.20 -17.29
C PHE A 146 11.89 -12.16 -16.00
N PRO A 147 12.29 -13.30 -15.40
CA PRO A 147 13.51 -13.30 -14.61
C PRO A 147 14.67 -13.21 -15.61
N THR A 148 14.89 -12.02 -16.16
CA THR A 148 16.25 -11.60 -16.51
C THR A 148 17.05 -11.64 -15.21
N PRO A 149 18.36 -11.97 -15.23
CA PRO A 149 19.21 -11.68 -14.09
C PRO A 149 18.96 -10.21 -13.73
N GLN A 150 18.38 -9.96 -12.55
CA GLN A 150 17.88 -8.63 -12.21
C GLN A 150 19.05 -7.67 -12.36
N PRO A 151 18.94 -6.62 -13.20
CA PRO A 151 20.04 -5.70 -13.39
C PRO A 151 20.42 -5.12 -12.03
N ALA A 152 21.68 -5.32 -11.63
CA ALA A 152 22.16 -4.76 -10.39
C ALA A 152 22.10 -3.23 -10.46
N ILE A 153 21.90 -2.60 -9.30
CA ILE A 153 21.77 -1.16 -9.19
C ILE A 153 22.92 -0.60 -8.37
N LEU A 154 23.53 0.46 -8.89
CA LEU A 154 24.57 1.20 -8.21
C LEU A 154 23.96 2.26 -7.28
N LEU A 155 24.39 2.34 -6.03
CA LEU A 155 24.02 3.46 -5.15
C LEU A 155 25.13 4.51 -5.16
N TYR A 156 24.82 5.76 -5.50
CA TYR A 156 25.79 6.84 -5.47
C TYR A 156 25.54 7.80 -4.30
N GLY A 157 26.49 7.88 -3.39
CA GLY A 157 26.46 8.59 -2.12
C GLY A 157 26.50 7.59 -0.95
N ALA A 158 27.28 7.91 0.08
CA ALA A 158 27.47 7.10 1.29
C ALA A 158 27.04 7.84 2.58
N GLY A 159 26.32 8.96 2.44
CA GLY A 159 25.83 9.78 3.55
C GLY A 159 24.57 9.24 4.27
N GLY A 160 23.97 10.08 5.13
CA GLY A 160 22.76 9.70 5.89
C GLY A 160 21.55 9.35 5.00
N HIS A 161 21.34 10.09 3.91
CA HIS A 161 20.26 9.79 2.96
C HIS A 161 20.47 8.44 2.26
N ALA A 162 21.72 8.12 1.89
CA ALA A 162 22.08 6.87 1.25
C ALA A 162 21.72 5.64 2.08
N LYS A 163 21.86 5.71 3.41
CA LYS A 163 21.42 4.64 4.32
C LYS A 163 19.94 4.32 4.14
N THR A 164 19.09 5.35 4.04
CA THR A 164 17.65 5.19 3.88
C THR A 164 17.30 4.67 2.48
N VAL A 165 18.00 5.16 1.45
CA VAL A 165 17.82 4.67 0.07
C VAL A 165 18.24 3.21 -0.05
N LEU A 166 19.33 2.80 0.59
CA LEU A 166 19.81 1.41 0.62
C LEU A 166 18.79 0.48 1.28
N GLU A 167 18.24 0.85 2.42
CA GLU A 167 17.17 0.10 3.08
C GLU A 167 15.91 0.02 2.21
N MET A 168 15.53 1.11 1.53
CA MET A 168 14.42 1.09 0.57
C MET A 168 14.68 0.14 -0.60
N MET A 169 15.87 0.14 -1.18
CA MET A 169 16.24 -0.77 -2.27
C MET A 169 16.18 -2.24 -1.81
N ARG A 170 16.62 -2.54 -0.59
CA ARG A 170 16.50 -3.86 0.03
C ARG A 170 15.06 -4.28 0.25
N ALA A 171 14.23 -3.37 0.77
CA ALA A 171 12.81 -3.63 0.97
C ALA A 171 12.06 -3.87 -0.35
N ILE A 172 12.44 -3.17 -1.42
CA ILE A 172 11.93 -3.40 -2.78
C ILE A 172 12.31 -4.80 -3.27
N GLY A 173 13.55 -5.23 -3.03
CA GLY A 173 14.01 -6.59 -3.34
C GLY A 173 14.09 -6.93 -4.84
N ALA A 174 13.91 -5.95 -5.72
CA ALA A 174 13.89 -6.13 -7.18
C ALA A 174 15.25 -5.90 -7.86
N PHE A 175 16.25 -5.44 -7.12
CA PHE A 175 17.58 -5.13 -7.65
C PHE A 175 18.67 -5.50 -6.63
N PRO A 176 19.64 -6.36 -7.00
CA PRO A 176 20.86 -6.53 -6.23
C PRO A 176 21.64 -5.21 -6.16
N VAL A 177 22.14 -4.84 -4.99
CA VAL A 177 22.97 -3.64 -4.84
C VAL A 177 24.39 -3.97 -5.30
N ALA A 178 24.82 -3.39 -6.42
CA ALA A 178 26.15 -3.60 -6.98
C ALA A 178 27.28 -3.10 -6.07
N GLY A 179 26.97 -2.07 -5.28
CA GLY A 179 27.88 -1.41 -4.36
C GLY A 179 27.56 0.07 -4.23
N ILE A 180 28.40 0.78 -3.49
CA ILE A 180 28.26 2.22 -3.26
C ILE A 180 29.44 2.95 -3.88
N LEU A 181 29.20 4.08 -4.55
CA LEU A 181 30.23 5.06 -4.88
C LEU A 181 30.06 6.33 -4.06
N ASP A 182 31.15 6.97 -3.68
CA ASP A 182 31.14 8.29 -3.07
C ASP A 182 32.42 9.03 -3.45
N ASP A 183 32.33 10.31 -3.79
CA ASP A 183 33.50 11.09 -4.21
C ASP A 183 34.44 11.44 -3.05
N ASN A 184 34.04 11.20 -1.80
CA ASN A 184 34.91 11.39 -0.64
C ASN A 184 35.86 10.19 -0.47
N PRO A 185 37.18 10.34 -0.73
CA PRO A 185 38.12 9.22 -0.65
C PRO A 185 38.25 8.63 0.77
N ALA A 186 37.92 9.40 1.80
CA ALA A 186 37.93 8.93 3.18
C ALA A 186 36.88 7.84 3.46
N LEU A 187 35.88 7.67 2.57
CA LEU A 187 34.85 6.64 2.69
C LEU A 187 35.18 5.37 1.91
N TRP A 188 36.20 5.38 1.06
CA TRP A 188 36.52 4.22 0.21
C TRP A 188 36.98 3.02 1.04
N GLY A 189 36.45 1.84 0.73
CA GLY A 189 36.68 0.61 1.50
C GLY A 189 35.88 0.52 2.81
N THR A 190 35.17 1.58 3.21
CA THR A 190 34.22 1.51 4.33
C THR A 190 32.96 0.75 3.92
N VAL A 191 32.16 0.38 4.92
CA VAL A 191 30.91 -0.38 4.74
C VAL A 191 29.74 0.42 5.29
N VAL A 192 28.72 0.66 4.47
CA VAL A 192 27.46 1.31 4.87
C VAL A 192 26.37 0.26 4.94
N LEU A 193 25.89 -0.03 6.15
CA LEU A 193 24.85 -1.04 6.42
C LEU A 193 25.11 -2.40 5.76
N GLY A 194 26.37 -2.83 5.63
CA GLY A 194 26.76 -4.08 4.96
C GLY A 194 27.06 -3.98 3.46
N ALA A 195 26.88 -2.81 2.83
CA ALA A 195 27.29 -2.57 1.44
C ALA A 195 28.62 -1.80 1.38
N PRO A 196 29.62 -2.25 0.60
CA PRO A 196 30.93 -1.60 0.52
C PRO A 196 30.89 -0.32 -0.33
N VAL A 197 31.71 0.66 0.04
CA VAL A 197 32.02 1.84 -0.77
C VAL A 197 33.23 1.52 -1.65
N LEU A 198 33.03 1.43 -2.96
CA LEU A 198 33.96 0.85 -3.92
C LEU A 198 34.88 1.86 -4.63
N GLY A 199 34.66 3.16 -4.40
CA GLY A 199 35.42 4.25 -5.01
C GLY A 199 34.56 5.48 -5.27
N GLY A 200 35.02 6.36 -6.15
CA GLY A 200 34.29 7.54 -6.61
C GLY A 200 33.82 7.43 -8.05
N ARG A 201 33.52 8.57 -8.67
CA ARG A 201 33.05 8.67 -10.08
C ARG A 201 33.95 8.00 -11.10
N GLU A 202 35.24 7.84 -10.84
CA GLU A 202 36.20 7.21 -11.74
C GLU A 202 35.85 5.74 -12.05
N LYS A 203 35.06 5.11 -11.18
CA LYS A 203 34.58 3.73 -11.34
C LYS A 203 33.36 3.59 -12.27
N LEU A 204 32.67 4.68 -12.63
CA LEU A 204 31.43 4.62 -13.43
C LEU A 204 31.60 3.84 -14.76
N PRO A 205 32.68 4.02 -15.55
CA PRO A 205 32.89 3.24 -16.77
C PRO A 205 33.06 1.74 -16.52
N GLU A 206 33.66 1.36 -15.39
CA GLU A 206 33.87 -0.04 -15.00
C GLU A 206 32.53 -0.75 -14.76
N PHE A 207 31.60 -0.10 -14.05
CA PHE A 207 30.25 -0.64 -13.81
C PHE A 207 29.46 -0.82 -15.11
N LEU A 208 29.53 0.15 -16.03
CA LEU A 208 28.86 0.05 -17.32
C LEU A 208 29.43 -1.10 -18.17
N ALA A 209 30.76 -1.29 -18.16
CA ALA A 209 31.39 -2.40 -18.84
C ALA A 209 30.98 -3.77 -18.26
N GLN A 210 30.58 -3.82 -16.99
CA GLN A 210 30.00 -5.00 -16.33
C GLN A 210 28.48 -5.16 -16.60
N GLY A 211 27.88 -4.28 -17.39
CA GLY A 211 26.43 -4.30 -17.68
C GLY A 211 25.57 -3.69 -16.56
N ILE A 212 26.17 -2.95 -15.63
CA ILE A 212 25.47 -2.27 -14.53
C ILE A 212 25.19 -0.83 -14.97
N PHE A 213 23.98 -0.61 -15.49
CA PHE A 213 23.54 0.68 -16.04
C PHE A 213 22.39 1.33 -15.25
N LEU A 214 21.97 0.71 -14.14
CA LEU A 214 20.97 1.31 -13.23
C LEU A 214 21.67 2.00 -12.06
N ALA A 215 21.17 3.17 -11.67
CA ALA A 215 21.66 3.90 -10.51
C ALA A 215 20.53 4.43 -9.61
N ALA A 216 20.83 4.50 -8.32
CA ALA A 216 20.05 5.20 -7.30
C ALA A 216 20.88 6.37 -6.74
N ASN A 217 20.24 7.52 -6.59
CA ASN A 217 20.89 8.70 -6.00
C ASN A 217 20.73 8.69 -4.47
N GLY A 218 21.83 8.46 -3.76
CA GLY A 218 21.94 8.46 -2.30
C GLY A 218 22.18 9.84 -1.69
N VAL A 219 22.11 10.92 -2.47
CA VAL A 219 22.27 12.30 -2.00
C VAL A 219 20.90 12.97 -1.83
N GLY A 220 20.64 13.52 -0.64
CA GLY A 220 19.37 14.16 -0.30
C GLY A 220 19.17 15.54 -0.93
N GLY A 221 20.01 16.52 -0.57
CA GLY A 221 19.89 17.89 -1.10
C GLY A 221 19.02 18.85 -0.27
N ILE A 222 18.76 18.55 1.01
CA ILE A 222 17.88 19.37 1.88
C ILE A 222 18.39 20.82 2.08
N ILE A 223 19.71 21.03 2.13
CA ILE A 223 20.32 22.37 2.25
C ILE A 223 20.49 22.99 0.85
N ASN A 224 20.92 22.16 -0.11
CA ASN A 224 21.19 22.56 -1.47
C ASN A 224 20.81 21.45 -2.43
N ILE A 225 19.68 21.63 -3.11
CA ILE A 225 19.15 20.67 -4.08
C ILE A 225 20.10 20.44 -5.26
N GLU A 226 20.94 21.43 -5.60
CA GLU A 226 21.86 21.35 -6.73
C GLU A 226 22.94 20.29 -6.56
N VAL A 227 23.24 19.84 -5.33
CA VAL A 227 24.14 18.69 -5.14
C VAL A 227 23.49 17.42 -5.69
N ARG A 228 22.19 17.22 -5.43
CA ARG A 228 21.43 16.08 -5.93
C ARG A 228 21.23 16.16 -7.44
N VAL A 229 20.89 17.35 -7.96
CA VAL A 229 20.69 17.60 -9.40
C VAL A 229 21.97 17.26 -10.18
N ARG A 230 23.12 17.81 -9.78
CA ARG A 230 24.41 17.56 -10.44
C ARG A 230 24.80 16.08 -10.46
N LEU A 231 24.44 15.33 -9.41
CA LEU A 231 24.71 13.89 -9.40
C LEU A 231 23.82 13.12 -10.40
N PHE A 232 22.54 13.47 -10.52
CA PHE A 232 21.71 12.89 -11.58
C PHE A 232 22.24 13.24 -12.97
N GLU A 233 22.65 14.48 -13.19
CA GLU A 233 23.22 14.93 -14.46
C GLU A 233 24.51 14.15 -14.78
N LEU A 234 25.42 14.01 -13.82
CA LEU A 234 26.63 13.22 -13.94
C LEU A 234 26.31 11.78 -14.36
N LEU A 235 25.43 11.10 -13.61
CA LEU A 235 25.07 9.72 -13.87
C LEU A 235 24.36 9.55 -15.22
N THR A 236 23.49 10.48 -15.59
CA THR A 236 22.81 10.49 -16.90
C THR A 236 23.84 10.65 -18.02
N ALA A 237 24.76 11.59 -17.90
CA ALA A 237 25.82 11.84 -18.87
C ALA A 237 26.79 10.64 -18.99
N SER A 238 26.95 9.87 -17.92
CA SER A 238 27.69 8.60 -17.93
C SER A 238 26.91 7.43 -18.53
N GLY A 239 25.61 7.58 -18.84
CA GLY A 239 24.80 6.52 -19.46
C GLY A 239 24.00 5.65 -18.49
N PHE A 240 23.83 6.09 -17.24
CA PHE A 240 22.97 5.40 -16.27
C PHE A 240 21.50 5.79 -16.43
N ALA A 241 20.62 4.82 -16.19
CA ALA A 241 19.18 5.00 -16.08
C ALA A 241 18.73 4.88 -14.61
N PHE A 242 17.56 5.45 -14.31
CA PHE A 242 17.06 5.57 -12.94
C PHE A 242 15.67 4.96 -12.82
N PRO A 243 15.52 3.77 -12.23
CA PRO A 243 14.20 3.28 -11.89
C PRO A 243 13.55 4.20 -10.85
N ALA A 244 12.23 4.32 -10.87
CA ALA A 244 11.52 4.84 -9.72
C ALA A 244 11.68 3.85 -8.56
N LEU A 245 12.06 4.33 -7.39
CA LEU A 245 12.20 3.52 -6.18
C LEU A 245 11.01 3.78 -5.29
N ILE A 246 10.11 2.81 -5.20
CA ILE A 246 8.86 2.92 -4.43
C ILE A 246 8.92 1.88 -3.32
N HIS A 247 8.99 2.35 -2.08
CA HIS A 247 9.00 1.47 -0.92
C HIS A 247 7.70 0.63 -0.88
N PRO A 248 7.74 -0.68 -0.56
CA PRO A 248 6.54 -1.54 -0.56
C PRO A 248 5.46 -1.15 0.47
N ARG A 249 5.82 -0.32 1.45
CA ARG A 249 4.90 0.30 2.44
C ARG A 249 4.36 1.68 2.02
N ALA A 250 4.69 2.17 0.82
CA ALA A 250 4.05 3.34 0.25
C ALA A 250 2.72 2.93 -0.40
N THR A 251 1.76 3.85 -0.44
CA THR A 251 0.49 3.65 -1.15
C THR A 251 0.47 4.58 -2.36
N ILE A 252 0.41 4.00 -3.55
CA ILE A 252 0.32 4.73 -4.82
C ILE A 252 -0.98 4.30 -5.49
N GLU A 253 -1.89 5.23 -5.75
CA GLU A 253 -3.11 4.92 -6.48
C GLU A 253 -2.82 4.65 -7.95
N ALA A 254 -3.62 3.78 -8.58
CA ALA A 254 -3.30 3.22 -9.91
C ALA A 254 -3.23 4.28 -11.03
N SER A 255 -3.93 5.41 -10.88
CA SER A 255 -3.93 6.51 -11.85
C SER A 255 -2.78 7.50 -11.65
N ALA A 256 -2.01 7.38 -10.56
CA ALA A 256 -0.86 8.25 -10.30
C ALA A 256 0.29 7.94 -11.28
N GLN A 257 1.00 8.99 -11.68
CA GLN A 257 2.14 8.89 -12.59
C GLN A 257 3.43 9.25 -11.85
N ILE A 258 4.41 8.33 -11.87
CA ILE A 258 5.68 8.48 -11.17
C ILE A 258 6.83 8.52 -12.17
N GLY A 259 7.52 9.66 -12.27
CA GLY A 259 8.66 9.84 -13.15
C GLY A 259 9.90 9.04 -12.74
N ALA A 260 10.79 8.81 -13.71
CA ALA A 260 12.04 8.09 -13.53
C ALA A 260 12.93 8.70 -12.43
N GLY A 261 13.63 7.87 -11.66
CA GLY A 261 14.52 8.28 -10.57
C GLY A 261 13.82 8.91 -9.35
N THR A 262 12.49 8.95 -9.33
CA THR A 262 11.71 9.39 -8.17
C THR A 262 11.84 8.39 -7.03
N GLN A 263 11.98 8.90 -5.81
CA GLN A 263 12.08 8.10 -4.59
C GLN A 263 10.84 8.33 -3.73
N VAL A 264 10.07 7.28 -3.49
CA VAL A 264 8.86 7.30 -2.65
C VAL A 264 9.07 6.39 -1.45
N PHE A 265 9.19 6.99 -0.27
CA PHE A 265 9.59 6.30 0.96
C PHE A 265 8.40 5.65 1.68
N ALA A 266 8.70 4.86 2.71
CA ALA A 266 7.70 4.13 3.49
C ALA A 266 6.58 5.05 4.00
N HIS A 267 5.34 4.57 3.95
CA HIS A 267 4.16 5.30 4.43
C HIS A 267 3.83 6.58 3.67
N ALA A 268 4.54 6.90 2.59
CA ALA A 268 4.09 7.96 1.69
C ALA A 268 2.80 7.53 0.97
N TYR A 269 1.94 8.52 0.72
CA TYR A 269 0.72 8.37 -0.07
C TYR A 269 0.79 9.25 -1.32
N VAL A 270 0.49 8.68 -2.48
CA VAL A 270 0.32 9.40 -3.74
C VAL A 270 -1.04 9.06 -4.33
N GLY A 271 -1.94 10.04 -4.31
CA GLY A 271 -3.35 9.88 -4.68
C GLY A 271 -3.63 9.95 -6.18
N SER A 272 -4.91 9.78 -6.51
CA SER A 272 -5.43 9.64 -7.87
C SER A 272 -5.03 10.80 -8.76
N SER A 273 -4.65 10.49 -10.00
CA SER A 273 -4.28 11.47 -11.02
C SER A 273 -3.12 12.40 -10.62
N ALA A 274 -2.43 12.15 -9.51
CA ALA A 274 -1.25 12.92 -9.15
C ALA A 274 -0.11 12.60 -10.12
N VAL A 275 0.63 13.64 -10.52
CA VAL A 275 1.76 13.54 -11.44
C VAL A 275 3.02 13.98 -10.74
N LEU A 276 3.90 13.03 -10.45
CA LEU A 276 5.25 13.29 -9.98
C LEU A 276 6.18 13.24 -11.18
N ARG A 277 6.83 14.37 -11.47
CA ARG A 277 7.87 14.41 -12.50
C ARG A 277 9.08 13.59 -12.07
N GLU A 278 10.07 13.55 -12.94
CA GLU A 278 11.30 12.79 -12.71
C GLU A 278 12.09 13.28 -11.50
N LYS A 279 12.77 12.33 -10.87
CA LYS A 279 13.77 12.58 -9.82
C LYS A 279 13.16 13.31 -8.61
N CYS A 280 11.86 13.23 -8.37
CA CYS A 280 11.26 13.78 -7.15
C CYS A 280 11.65 12.95 -5.92
N MET A 281 11.35 13.48 -4.74
CA MET A 281 11.44 12.76 -3.48
C MET A 281 10.16 12.98 -2.68
N VAL A 282 9.44 11.90 -2.39
CA VAL A 282 8.29 11.90 -1.47
C VAL A 282 8.66 11.08 -0.25
N ASN A 283 8.98 11.79 0.82
CA ASN A 283 9.61 11.19 1.98
C ASN A 283 8.60 10.50 2.92
N THR A 284 9.10 9.88 3.98
CA THR A 284 8.32 9.04 4.89
C THR A 284 7.07 9.74 5.41
N GLY A 285 5.92 9.11 5.25
CA GLY A 285 4.64 9.64 5.73
C GLY A 285 4.13 10.89 5.02
N ALA A 286 4.77 11.33 3.93
CA ALA A 286 4.27 12.46 3.15
C ALA A 286 3.05 12.08 2.32
N VAL A 287 2.09 13.00 2.20
CA VAL A 287 0.85 12.82 1.46
C VAL A 287 0.84 13.78 0.29
N VAL A 288 0.76 13.22 -0.92
CA VAL A 288 0.47 13.94 -2.16
C VAL A 288 -0.95 13.54 -2.55
N SER A 289 -1.92 14.41 -2.30
CA SER A 289 -3.34 14.13 -2.58
C SER A 289 -3.64 14.05 -4.08
N HIS A 290 -4.91 13.79 -4.42
CA HIS A 290 -5.39 13.69 -5.79
C HIS A 290 -5.12 14.97 -6.61
N ASP A 291 -4.92 14.80 -7.92
CA ASP A 291 -4.72 15.86 -8.92
C ASP A 291 -3.54 16.82 -8.63
N CYS A 292 -2.60 16.43 -7.77
CA CYS A 292 -1.38 17.21 -7.51
C CYS A 292 -0.38 17.07 -8.65
N GLU A 293 0.36 18.14 -8.94
CA GLU A 293 1.46 18.12 -9.91
C GLU A 293 2.77 18.52 -9.22
N ILE A 294 3.75 17.62 -9.18
CA ILE A 294 5.03 17.81 -8.50
C ILE A 294 6.17 17.88 -9.53
N GLY A 295 6.80 19.05 -9.63
CA GLY A 295 7.88 19.34 -10.56
C GLY A 295 9.16 18.54 -10.32
N ALA A 296 10.01 18.47 -11.35
CA ALA A 296 11.21 17.63 -11.32
C ALA A 296 12.16 18.03 -10.18
N TYR A 297 12.86 17.06 -9.61
CA TYR A 297 13.80 17.24 -8.48
C TYR A 297 13.19 17.73 -7.16
N THR A 298 11.88 17.96 -7.09
CA THR A 298 11.25 18.50 -5.89
C THR A 298 11.30 17.53 -4.72
N HIS A 299 11.57 18.07 -3.53
CA HIS A 299 11.64 17.32 -2.27
C HIS A 299 10.46 17.65 -1.40
N ILE A 300 9.58 16.67 -1.22
CA ILE A 300 8.50 16.66 -0.23
C ILE A 300 9.02 15.93 1.00
N ALA A 301 9.37 16.67 2.05
CA ALA A 301 10.01 16.14 3.25
C ALA A 301 9.02 15.36 4.15
N PRO A 302 9.51 14.63 5.18
CA PRO A 302 8.68 13.74 5.99
C PRO A 302 7.43 14.40 6.58
N GLY A 303 6.31 13.67 6.51
CA GLY A 303 5.03 14.10 7.08
C GLY A 303 4.41 15.37 6.45
N CYS A 304 4.91 15.84 5.30
CA CYS A 304 4.25 16.93 4.57
C CYS A 304 2.90 16.46 4.00
N LEU A 305 1.87 17.27 4.16
CA LEU A 305 0.50 16.99 3.72
C LEU A 305 0.07 18.00 2.65
N LEU A 306 0.20 17.63 1.38
CA LEU A 306 -0.31 18.41 0.26
C LEU A 306 -1.79 18.05 0.05
N ALA A 307 -2.66 19.04 0.14
CA ALA A 307 -4.08 18.91 -0.21
C ALA A 307 -4.28 18.68 -1.71
N GLY A 308 -5.51 18.36 -2.14
CA GLY A 308 -5.82 18.09 -3.54
C GLY A 308 -5.50 19.26 -4.47
N GLN A 309 -5.18 18.96 -5.73
CA GLN A 309 -4.94 19.95 -6.80
C GLN A 309 -3.77 20.91 -6.56
N VAL A 310 -2.85 20.59 -5.64
CA VAL A 310 -1.67 21.44 -5.37
C VAL A 310 -0.63 21.29 -6.47
N ARG A 311 -0.09 22.41 -6.93
CA ARG A 311 0.99 22.45 -7.93
C ARG A 311 2.28 22.86 -7.25
N VAL A 312 3.31 22.02 -7.31
CA VAL A 312 4.64 22.32 -6.78
C VAL A 312 5.62 22.38 -7.93
N GLY A 313 6.30 23.51 -8.08
CA GLY A 313 7.31 23.76 -9.10
C GLY A 313 8.54 22.88 -8.95
N GLN A 314 9.42 22.90 -9.94
CA GLN A 314 10.65 22.11 -9.94
C GLN A 314 11.64 22.58 -8.89
N LYS A 315 12.48 21.67 -8.39
CA LYS A 315 13.55 21.95 -7.42
C LYS A 315 13.05 22.62 -6.11
N ALA A 316 11.75 22.58 -5.83
CA ALA A 316 11.21 23.11 -4.59
C ALA A 316 11.60 22.19 -3.41
N LEU A 317 11.78 22.79 -2.24
CA LEU A 317 12.09 22.10 -1.00
C LEU A 317 10.96 22.37 -0.01
N ILE A 318 10.10 21.37 0.20
CA ILE A 318 8.94 21.47 1.08
C ILE A 318 9.29 20.78 2.40
N GLY A 319 9.37 21.58 3.47
CA GLY A 319 9.81 21.14 4.79
C GLY A 319 8.91 20.11 5.46
N MET A 320 9.43 19.51 6.53
CA MET A 320 8.74 18.48 7.30
C MET A 320 7.44 19.03 7.90
N GLY A 321 6.37 18.24 7.87
CA GLY A 321 5.10 18.62 8.49
C GLY A 321 4.43 19.86 7.87
N VAL A 322 4.84 20.30 6.68
CA VAL A 322 4.16 21.39 5.97
C VAL A 322 2.77 20.93 5.55
N THR A 323 1.78 21.79 5.70
CA THR A 323 0.40 21.55 5.23
C THR A 323 -0.01 22.62 4.24
N THR A 324 -0.87 22.28 3.28
CA THR A 324 -1.35 23.21 2.26
C THR A 324 -2.88 23.26 2.19
N ALA A 325 -3.42 24.40 1.75
CA ALA A 325 -4.77 24.49 1.24
C ALA A 325 -4.88 23.81 -0.14
N ILE A 326 -6.11 23.48 -0.54
CA ILE A 326 -6.44 22.89 -1.84
C ILE A 326 -6.08 23.87 -2.96
N GLY A 327 -5.52 23.36 -4.06
CA GLY A 327 -5.41 24.12 -5.32
C GLY A 327 -4.29 25.17 -5.37
N ILE A 328 -3.50 25.35 -4.30
CA ILE A 328 -2.46 26.37 -4.29
C ILE A 328 -1.26 25.98 -5.19
N SER A 329 -0.54 27.00 -5.64
CA SER A 329 0.70 26.86 -6.40
C SER A 329 1.92 27.26 -5.56
N ILE A 330 2.92 26.38 -5.51
CA ILE A 330 4.23 26.63 -4.91
C ILE A 330 5.26 26.71 -6.03
N GLY A 331 5.87 27.87 -6.24
CA GLY A 331 6.72 28.11 -7.40
C GLY A 331 8.06 27.38 -7.41
N ASP A 332 8.70 27.39 -8.58
CA ASP A 332 10.01 26.77 -8.81
C ASP A 332 11.06 27.22 -7.81
N GLY A 333 11.79 26.26 -7.23
CA GLY A 333 12.88 26.52 -6.29
C GLY A 333 12.44 27.17 -4.98
N ALA A 334 11.13 27.23 -4.68
CA ALA A 334 10.65 27.72 -3.39
C ALA A 334 11.18 26.84 -2.24
N ARG A 335 11.42 27.46 -1.10
CA ARG A 335 11.91 26.79 0.12
C ARG A 335 10.93 27.05 1.25
N VAL A 336 10.24 26.00 1.66
CA VAL A 336 9.25 26.07 2.72
C VAL A 336 9.83 25.42 3.97
N GLY A 337 9.97 26.20 5.04
CA GLY A 337 10.45 25.71 6.32
C GLY A 337 9.50 24.71 6.96
N ASN A 338 10.03 23.86 7.83
CA ASN A 338 9.27 22.83 8.53
C ASN A 338 8.06 23.43 9.28
N GLY A 339 6.93 22.72 9.27
CA GLY A 339 5.72 23.07 10.00
C GLY A 339 5.00 24.32 9.49
N ALA A 340 5.35 24.85 8.32
CA ALA A 340 4.60 25.95 7.73
C ALA A 340 3.20 25.50 7.26
N VAL A 341 2.24 26.42 7.30
CA VAL A 341 0.87 26.21 6.78
C VAL A 341 0.68 27.14 5.60
N LEU A 342 0.48 26.60 4.41
CA LEU A 342 0.34 27.37 3.18
C LEU A 342 -1.14 27.51 2.81
N LEU A 343 -1.68 28.71 2.95
CA LEU A 343 -3.06 29.06 2.63
C LEU A 343 -3.18 29.89 1.33
N ALA A 344 -2.05 30.14 0.67
CA ALA A 344 -1.96 30.97 -0.52
C ALA A 344 -0.77 30.53 -1.39
N ASP A 345 -0.78 30.97 -2.65
CA ASP A 345 0.31 30.71 -3.58
C ASP A 345 1.65 31.24 -3.05
N VAL A 346 2.70 30.44 -3.22
CA VAL A 346 4.08 30.76 -2.85
C VAL A 346 4.85 31.08 -4.13
N PRO A 347 5.40 32.30 -4.29
CA PRO A 347 6.17 32.65 -5.49
C PRO A 347 7.41 31.78 -5.68
N ALA A 348 7.88 31.68 -6.93
CA ALA A 348 9.13 30.99 -7.25
C ALA A 348 10.31 31.57 -6.45
N ARG A 349 11.17 30.68 -5.95
CA ARG A 349 12.36 31.00 -5.13
C ARG A 349 12.06 31.72 -3.81
N ALA A 350 10.79 31.86 -3.42
CA ALA A 350 10.43 32.42 -2.13
C ALA A 350 10.90 31.52 -0.98
N ILE A 351 11.19 32.13 0.17
CA ILE A 351 11.55 31.43 1.40
C ILE A 351 10.43 31.66 2.41
N VAL A 352 9.72 30.59 2.77
CA VAL A 352 8.74 30.59 3.85
C VAL A 352 9.44 30.11 5.12
N ALA A 353 9.45 30.93 6.16
CA ALA A 353 10.05 30.58 7.44
C ALA A 353 9.34 29.37 8.08
N ALA A 354 10.09 28.58 8.87
CA ALA A 354 9.54 27.45 9.60
C ALA A 354 8.43 27.90 10.57
N GLY A 355 7.38 27.08 10.70
CA GLY A 355 6.22 27.33 11.56
C GLY A 355 5.32 28.49 11.12
N LYS A 356 5.58 29.13 9.98
CA LYS A 356 4.82 30.29 9.52
C LYS A 356 3.52 29.89 8.83
N VAL A 357 2.46 30.64 9.08
CA VAL A 357 1.26 30.64 8.23
C VAL A 357 1.49 31.60 7.06
N TRP A 358 1.46 31.08 5.84
CA TRP A 358 1.57 31.83 4.59
C TRP A 358 0.17 32.06 4.02
N ALA A 359 -0.30 33.30 4.01
CA ALA A 359 -1.64 33.67 3.55
C ALA A 359 -1.57 34.97 2.74
N ILE A 360 -2.58 35.21 1.90
CA ILE A 360 -2.76 36.48 1.18
C ILE A 360 -2.96 37.60 2.21
N SER A 361 -2.30 38.75 1.99
CA SER A 361 -2.51 39.92 2.84
C SER A 361 -3.97 40.38 2.72
N LYS A 362 -4.60 40.77 3.84
CA LYS A 362 -5.96 41.37 3.86
C LYS A 362 -6.12 42.61 2.98
N SER A 363 -5.03 43.16 2.44
CA SER A 363 -5.04 44.31 1.51
C SER A 363 -5.32 43.94 0.05
N GLU A 364 -5.46 42.65 -0.28
CA GLU A 364 -5.69 42.16 -1.66
C GLU A 364 -7.05 41.43 -1.82
N LEU A 365 -7.92 41.51 -0.81
CA LEU A 365 -9.34 41.14 -0.85
C LEU A 365 -10.18 42.41 -0.76
#